data_AF-A0A349GYV4-F1
#
_entry.id   AF-A0A349GYV4-F1
#
_cell.length_a   1.000
_cell.length_b   1.000
_cell.length_c   1.000
_cell.angle_alpha   90.00
_cell.angle_beta   90.00
_cell.angle_gamma   90.00
#
_symmetry.space_group_name_H-M   'P 1'
#
loop_
_entity.id
_entity.type
_entity.pdbx_description
1 polymer ?
#
loop_
_entity_poly.entity_id
_entity_poly.type
_entity_poly.pdbx_seq_one_letter_code
_entity_poly.pdbx_strand_id
1 'polypeptide(L)'
;MICEVSRGDFEQPQAVAIQRKFFSYAGQDLRLDTELEADFFLQAGVAQIRGWGIEMQHGVNNFNLDREIIRKFLTLFSKATTDTLTGVEREQWAFIIDQVDYQRFCTERSPAVYVEGTLASRDRNGWRVVWHDGSEQLVATAVGQPLSLLNPGEMFCAMVKFGQNREPQKIDQLTFLVEPTKINSDLWESWTTSDS
;
A
#
# COMPACT_ATOMS: atom_id res chain seq x y z
N MET A 1 3.10 -57.09 -23.44
CA MET A 1 3.97 -56.99 -22.26
C MET A 1 4.04 -55.51 -21.91
N ILE A 2 3.13 -55.07 -21.03
CA ILE A 2 3.02 -53.68 -20.61
C ILE A 2 4.00 -53.54 -19.45
N CYS A 3 5.05 -52.74 -19.60
CA CYS A 3 5.91 -52.39 -18.49
C CYS A 3 5.10 -51.58 -17.49
N GLU A 4 4.68 -52.22 -16.40
CA GLU A 4 4.33 -51.53 -15.17
C GLU A 4 5.58 -50.78 -14.71
N VAL A 5 5.60 -49.46 -14.93
CA VAL A 5 6.53 -48.58 -14.23
C VAL A 5 6.10 -48.64 -12.78
N SER A 6 6.85 -49.39 -11.99
CA SER A 6 6.74 -49.39 -10.54
C SER A 6 6.76 -47.95 -10.06
N ARG A 7 5.70 -47.53 -9.36
CA ARG A 7 5.69 -46.31 -8.55
C ARG A 7 6.74 -46.50 -7.46
N GLY A 8 8.00 -46.29 -7.82
CA GLY A 8 9.11 -46.21 -6.89
C GLY A 8 8.82 -45.11 -5.89
N ASP A 9 9.19 -45.38 -4.65
CA ASP A 9 8.96 -44.57 -3.47
C ASP A 9 9.23 -43.09 -3.75
N PHE A 10 8.16 -42.29 -3.80
CA PHE A 10 8.28 -40.84 -3.81
C PHE A 10 8.86 -40.44 -2.45
N GLU A 11 10.15 -40.11 -2.43
CA GLU A 11 10.79 -39.51 -1.26
C GLU A 11 9.93 -38.35 -0.78
N GLN A 12 9.63 -38.34 0.52
CA GLN A 12 8.82 -37.29 1.12
C GLN A 12 9.49 -35.93 0.87
N PRO A 13 8.73 -34.88 0.51
CA PRO A 13 9.29 -33.57 0.31
C PRO A 13 10.01 -33.09 1.57
N GLN A 14 11.17 -32.47 1.40
CA GLN A 14 11.85 -31.83 2.51
C GLN A 14 11.27 -30.42 2.69
N ALA A 15 10.56 -30.22 3.79
CA ALA A 15 10.06 -28.89 4.17
C ALA A 15 11.23 -28.02 4.65
N VAL A 16 11.33 -26.82 4.10
CA VAL A 16 12.35 -25.83 4.45
C VAL A 16 11.68 -24.48 4.67
N ALA A 17 11.98 -23.86 5.82
CA ALA A 17 11.53 -22.51 6.13
C ALA A 17 12.39 -21.48 5.38
N ILE A 18 11.74 -20.51 4.75
CA ILE A 18 12.36 -19.35 4.13
C ILE A 18 12.31 -18.21 5.14
N GLN A 19 13.44 -17.93 5.79
CA GLN A 19 13.55 -16.96 6.89
C GLN A 19 13.31 -15.50 6.46
N ARG A 20 13.26 -15.21 5.16
CA ARG A 20 13.04 -13.85 4.66
C ARG A 20 11.55 -13.52 4.67
N LYS A 21 11.22 -12.38 5.29
CA LYS A 21 9.84 -11.84 5.36
C LYS A 21 9.58 -10.63 4.48
N PHE A 22 10.60 -10.11 3.80
CA PHE A 22 10.48 -8.95 2.92
C PHE A 22 10.81 -9.36 1.49
N PHE A 23 9.91 -9.06 0.57
CA PHE A 23 10.03 -9.36 -0.85
C PHE A 23 9.85 -8.06 -1.62
N SER A 24 10.75 -7.77 -2.56
CA SER A 24 10.69 -6.56 -3.37
C SER A 24 11.02 -6.85 -4.83
N TYR A 25 10.17 -6.37 -5.73
CA TYR A 25 10.37 -6.55 -7.17
C TYR A 25 9.69 -5.43 -7.95
N ALA A 26 10.44 -4.76 -8.83
CA ALA A 26 9.94 -3.68 -9.70
C ALA A 26 9.18 -2.55 -8.95
N GLY A 27 9.66 -2.17 -7.76
CA GLY A 27 9.05 -1.14 -6.92
C GLY A 27 7.74 -1.57 -6.24
N GLN A 28 7.45 -2.87 -6.24
CA GLN A 28 6.39 -3.46 -5.43
C GLN A 28 7.03 -4.12 -4.23
N ASP A 29 6.55 -3.78 -3.04
CA ASP A 29 7.04 -4.35 -1.80
C ASP A 29 5.93 -5.17 -1.15
N LEU A 30 6.31 -6.31 -0.58
CA LEU A 30 5.42 -7.18 0.18
C LEU A 30 6.14 -7.64 1.44
N ARG A 31 5.48 -7.43 2.58
CA ARG A 31 5.96 -7.87 3.88
C ARG A 31 5.06 -8.99 4.40
N LEU A 32 5.68 -10.03 4.92
CA LEU A 32 5.02 -11.12 5.61
C LEU A 32 5.14 -10.97 7.13
N ASP A 33 4.09 -11.35 7.83
CA ASP A 33 4.08 -11.47 9.29
C ASP A 33 4.68 -12.81 9.74
N THR A 34 4.48 -13.86 8.93
CA THR A 34 5.04 -15.21 9.15
C THR A 34 6.14 -15.55 8.15
N GLU A 35 6.93 -16.58 8.46
CA GLU A 35 7.91 -17.14 7.50
C GLU A 35 7.17 -17.96 6.43
N LEU A 36 7.75 -18.03 5.23
CA LEU A 36 7.23 -18.93 4.19
C LEU A 36 7.80 -20.33 4.39
N GLU A 37 7.01 -21.33 4.06
CA GLU A 37 7.46 -22.72 3.99
C GLU A 37 7.51 -23.16 2.53
N ALA A 38 8.58 -23.85 2.16
CA ALA A 38 8.73 -24.45 0.85
C ALA A 38 8.99 -25.94 0.97
N ASP A 39 8.28 -26.72 0.16
CA ASP A 39 8.46 -28.16 0.02
C ASP A 39 9.38 -28.42 -1.18
N PHE A 40 10.55 -29.01 -0.91
CA PHE A 40 11.56 -29.32 -1.93
C PHE A 40 11.46 -30.77 -2.40
N PHE A 41 11.32 -30.95 -3.71
CA PHE A 41 11.28 -32.24 -4.39
C PHE A 41 12.61 -32.44 -5.12
N LEU A 42 13.61 -32.98 -4.41
CA LEU A 42 15.00 -33.07 -4.87
C LEU A 42 15.16 -33.83 -6.20
N GLN A 43 14.40 -34.92 -6.40
CA GLN A 43 14.47 -35.73 -7.63
C GLN A 43 13.87 -35.01 -8.85
N ALA A 44 12.85 -34.17 -8.62
CA ALA A 44 12.21 -33.39 -9.68
C ALA A 44 12.92 -32.06 -9.95
N GLY A 45 13.80 -31.63 -9.04
CA GLY A 45 14.34 -30.28 -9.07
C GLY A 45 13.23 -29.24 -9.02
N VAL A 46 12.22 -29.42 -8.16
CA VAL A 46 11.09 -28.49 -8.02
C VAL A 46 10.96 -28.07 -6.56
N ALA A 47 10.70 -26.78 -6.33
CA ALA A 47 10.32 -26.23 -5.05
C ALA A 47 8.89 -25.71 -5.14
N GLN A 48 8.05 -26.08 -4.17
CA GLN A 48 6.67 -25.59 -4.05
C GLN A 48 6.54 -24.71 -2.81
N ILE A 49 6.04 -23.49 -2.96
CA ILE A 49 5.76 -22.62 -1.80
C ILE A 49 4.40 -23.01 -1.22
N ARG A 50 4.41 -23.51 0.01
CA ARG A 50 3.25 -24.11 0.67
C ARG A 50 2.13 -23.09 0.83
N GLY A 51 0.93 -23.44 0.37
CA GLY A 51 -0.27 -22.59 0.44
C GLY A 51 -0.29 -21.41 -0.54
N TRP A 52 0.82 -21.11 -1.22
CA TRP A 52 0.88 -20.08 -2.25
C TRP A 52 0.60 -20.60 -3.66
N GLY A 53 0.63 -21.92 -3.87
CA GLY A 53 0.43 -22.54 -5.18
C GLY A 53 1.46 -22.05 -6.22
N ILE A 54 2.68 -21.76 -5.75
CA ILE A 54 3.83 -21.39 -6.58
C ILE A 54 4.71 -22.61 -6.70
N GLU A 55 5.04 -23.00 -7.93
CA GLU A 55 5.97 -24.07 -8.25
C GLU A 55 7.12 -23.49 -9.08
N MET A 56 8.35 -23.80 -8.69
CA MET A 56 9.55 -23.27 -9.34
C MET A 56 10.58 -24.38 -9.56
N GLN A 57 11.29 -24.30 -10.68
CA GLN A 57 12.41 -25.20 -10.97
C GLN A 57 13.62 -24.80 -10.11
N HIS A 58 14.18 -25.78 -9.39
CA HIS A 58 15.36 -25.69 -8.56
C HIS A 58 16.60 -25.98 -9.41
N GLY A 59 17.22 -24.93 -9.95
CA GLY A 59 18.43 -25.07 -10.78
C GLY A 59 18.95 -23.74 -11.34
N VAL A 60 20.27 -23.56 -11.20
CA VAL A 60 21.19 -22.52 -11.68
C VAL A 60 20.57 -21.28 -12.37
N ASN A 61 20.63 -20.15 -11.65
CA ASN A 61 20.50 -18.76 -12.11
C ASN A 61 19.12 -18.09 -12.24
N ASN A 62 17.99 -18.70 -11.88
CA ASN A 62 16.70 -18.01 -12.04
C ASN A 62 15.66 -18.20 -10.92
N PHE A 63 16.12 -18.38 -9.68
CA PHE A 63 15.23 -18.39 -8.51
C PHE A 63 14.79 -16.96 -8.16
N ASN A 64 13.94 -16.35 -8.98
CA ASN A 64 13.37 -15.04 -8.69
C ASN A 64 12.09 -15.19 -7.84
N LEU A 65 12.28 -15.68 -6.62
CA LEU A 65 11.21 -15.91 -5.65
C LEU A 65 10.42 -14.61 -5.38
N ASP A 66 11.10 -13.46 -5.28
CA ASP A 66 10.48 -12.16 -5.04
C ASP A 66 9.44 -11.85 -6.12
N ARG A 67 9.82 -12.01 -7.38
CA ARG A 67 8.92 -11.81 -8.51
C ARG A 67 7.70 -12.73 -8.43
N GLU A 68 7.87 -14.02 -8.17
CA GLU A 68 6.75 -14.97 -8.16
C GLU A 68 5.82 -14.76 -6.97
N ILE A 69 6.37 -14.47 -5.79
CA ILE A 69 5.59 -14.12 -4.58
C ILE A 69 4.76 -12.86 -4.82
N ILE A 70 5.40 -11.78 -5.27
CA ILE A 70 4.71 -10.51 -5.55
C ILE A 70 3.68 -10.68 -6.65
N ARG A 71 4.04 -11.35 -7.75
CA ARG A 71 3.12 -11.61 -8.88
C ARG A 71 1.91 -12.41 -8.45
N LYS A 72 2.10 -13.49 -7.67
CA LYS A 72 0.99 -14.31 -7.17
C LYS A 72 0.07 -13.48 -6.27
N PHE A 73 0.64 -12.75 -5.32
CA PHE A 73 -0.11 -11.88 -4.41
C PHE A 73 -0.94 -10.83 -5.18
N LEU A 74 -0.29 -10.06 -6.07
CA LEU A 74 -0.97 -9.03 -6.86
C LEU A 74 -2.04 -9.59 -7.81
N THR A 75 -1.81 -10.79 -8.37
CA THR A 75 -2.80 -11.47 -9.22
C THR A 75 -4.06 -11.80 -8.42
N LEU A 76 -3.89 -12.43 -7.25
CA LEU A 76 -5.02 -12.77 -6.39
C LEU A 76 -5.70 -11.51 -5.83
N PHE A 77 -4.93 -10.50 -5.44
CA PHE A 77 -5.47 -9.20 -5.00
C PHE A 77 -6.35 -8.56 -6.08
N SER A 78 -5.86 -8.49 -7.33
CA SER A 78 -6.65 -7.94 -8.45
C SER A 78 -7.94 -8.74 -8.68
N LYS A 79 -7.89 -10.06 -8.59
CA LYS A 79 -9.09 -10.91 -8.69
C LYS A 79 -10.05 -10.71 -7.51
N ALA A 80 -9.52 -10.58 -6.29
CA ALA A 80 -10.31 -10.31 -5.09
C ALA A 80 -11.06 -8.98 -5.20
N THR A 81 -10.39 -7.92 -5.66
CA THR A 81 -11.01 -6.59 -5.84
C THR A 81 -12.08 -6.54 -6.91
N THR A 82 -12.11 -7.52 -7.81
CA THR A 82 -13.09 -7.63 -8.90
C THR A 82 -14.10 -8.76 -8.69
N ASP A 83 -14.04 -9.44 -7.54
CA ASP A 83 -14.84 -10.63 -7.19
C ASP A 83 -14.79 -11.75 -8.25
N THR A 84 -13.60 -11.98 -8.84
CA THR A 84 -13.37 -12.98 -9.89
C THR A 84 -12.52 -14.18 -9.42
N LEU A 85 -12.39 -14.37 -8.11
CA LEU A 85 -11.69 -15.51 -7.53
C LEU A 85 -12.50 -16.80 -7.72
N THR A 86 -11.83 -17.84 -8.21
CA THR A 86 -12.37 -19.21 -8.15
C THR A 86 -12.38 -19.74 -6.71
N GLY A 87 -13.07 -20.86 -6.45
CA GLY A 87 -13.12 -21.47 -5.10
C GLY A 87 -11.72 -21.76 -4.53
N VAL A 88 -10.86 -22.41 -5.32
CA VAL A 88 -9.48 -22.73 -4.94
C VAL A 88 -8.65 -21.46 -4.71
N GLU A 89 -8.82 -20.45 -5.57
CA GLU A 89 -8.10 -19.18 -5.41
C GLU A 89 -8.57 -18.39 -4.18
N ARG A 90 -9.83 -18.53 -3.77
CA ARG A 90 -10.35 -17.89 -2.55
C ARG A 90 -9.72 -18.50 -1.30
N GLU A 91 -9.56 -19.82 -1.25
CA GLU A 91 -8.85 -20.50 -0.16
C GLU A 91 -7.37 -20.11 -0.13
N GLN A 92 -6.71 -20.08 -1.28
CA GLN A 92 -5.33 -19.59 -1.39
C GLN A 92 -5.21 -18.13 -0.96
N TRP A 93 -6.15 -17.28 -1.38
CA TRP A 93 -6.15 -15.87 -1.00
C TRP A 93 -6.32 -15.70 0.50
N ALA A 94 -7.28 -16.40 1.12
CA ALA A 94 -7.47 -16.40 2.58
C ALA A 94 -6.20 -16.84 3.33
N PHE A 95 -5.55 -17.90 2.87
CA PHE A 95 -4.28 -18.34 3.46
C PHE A 95 -3.18 -17.29 3.33
N ILE A 96 -3.06 -16.64 2.17
CA ILE A 96 -2.01 -15.66 1.91
C ILE A 96 -2.22 -14.36 2.71
N ILE A 97 -3.46 -13.87 2.83
CA ILE A 97 -3.73 -12.65 3.60
C ILE A 97 -3.43 -12.84 5.09
N ASP A 98 -3.57 -14.05 5.63
CA ASP A 98 -3.22 -14.36 7.03
C ASP A 98 -1.69 -14.34 7.26
N GLN A 99 -0.89 -14.39 6.20
CA GLN A 99 0.58 -14.35 6.27
C GLN A 99 1.17 -12.98 5.92
N VAL A 100 0.42 -12.11 5.27
CA VAL A 100 0.89 -10.82 4.74
C VAL A 100 0.46 -9.70 5.67
N ASP A 101 1.33 -8.70 5.87
CA ASP A 101 0.98 -7.41 6.49
C ASP A 101 0.04 -6.62 5.54
N TYR A 102 -1.21 -7.09 5.44
CA TYR A 102 -2.18 -6.63 4.43
C TYR A 102 -2.58 -5.19 4.69
N GLN A 103 -2.64 -4.77 5.95
CA GLN A 103 -2.91 -3.40 6.34
C GLN A 103 -1.83 -2.48 5.79
N ARG A 104 -0.54 -2.81 5.99
CA ARG A 104 0.56 -2.05 5.41
C ARG A 104 0.49 -1.97 3.89
N PHE A 105 0.27 -3.10 3.23
CA PHE A 105 0.14 -3.15 1.77
C PHE A 105 -0.97 -2.21 1.25
N CYS A 106 -2.15 -2.25 1.87
CA CYS A 106 -3.25 -1.37 1.52
C CYS A 106 -2.91 0.11 1.74
N THR A 107 -2.29 0.43 2.88
CA THR A 107 -1.86 1.78 3.21
C THR A 107 -0.83 2.32 2.23
N GLU A 108 0.19 1.54 1.87
CA GLU A 108 1.22 1.95 0.91
C GLU A 108 0.65 2.21 -0.48
N ARG A 109 -0.42 1.51 -0.86
CA ARG A 109 -1.08 1.67 -2.17
C ARG A 109 -2.24 2.66 -2.21
N SER A 110 -2.70 3.18 -1.07
CA SER A 110 -3.80 4.14 -1.06
C SER A 110 -3.50 5.35 -1.96
N PRO A 111 -4.47 5.91 -2.70
CA PRO A 111 -4.23 7.17 -3.37
C PRO A 111 -3.96 8.28 -2.32
N ALA A 112 -3.32 9.37 -2.75
CA ALA A 112 -3.38 10.60 -1.97
C ALA A 112 -4.85 11.04 -1.89
N VAL A 113 -5.26 11.57 -0.74
CA VAL A 113 -6.63 12.03 -0.50
C VAL A 113 -6.64 13.54 -0.31
N TYR A 114 -7.70 14.18 -0.79
CA TYR A 114 -7.91 15.60 -0.54
C TYR A 114 -8.19 15.82 0.94
N VAL A 115 -7.45 16.74 1.56
CA VAL A 115 -7.66 17.16 2.93
C VAL A 115 -7.50 18.67 3.07
N GLU A 116 -8.22 19.22 4.03
CA GLU A 116 -8.13 20.61 4.44
C GLU A 116 -7.50 20.68 5.84
N GLY A 117 -6.76 21.75 6.09
CA GLY A 117 -6.13 21.97 7.37
C GLY A 117 -5.73 23.42 7.60
N THR A 118 -5.34 23.72 8.83
CA THR A 118 -4.77 25.00 9.24
C THR A 118 -3.37 24.75 9.76
N LEU A 119 -2.40 25.54 9.30
CA LEU A 119 -1.05 25.47 9.86
C LEU A 119 -1.05 26.15 11.23
N ALA A 120 -0.98 25.41 12.33
CA ALA A 120 -1.01 25.98 13.67
C ALA A 120 0.34 26.60 14.07
N SER A 121 1.45 25.91 13.81
CA SER A 121 2.79 26.42 14.10
C SER A 121 3.87 25.69 13.30
N ARG A 122 5.08 26.26 13.26
CA ARG A 122 6.28 25.61 12.71
C ARG A 122 7.46 25.75 13.67
N ASP A 123 8.19 24.67 13.85
CA ASP A 123 9.41 24.63 14.67
C ASP A 123 10.49 23.75 14.02
N ARG A 124 11.58 23.47 14.76
CA ARG A 124 12.69 22.64 14.24
C ARG A 124 12.30 21.16 14.07
N ASN A 125 11.24 20.71 14.74
CA ASN A 125 10.77 19.33 14.73
C ASN A 125 9.73 19.08 13.63
N GLY A 126 9.14 20.13 13.06
CA GLY A 126 8.26 20.03 11.90
C GLY A 126 7.17 21.10 11.85
N TRP A 127 6.06 20.74 11.22
CA TRP A 127 4.88 21.59 11.05
C TRP A 127 3.71 21.01 11.81
N ARG A 128 3.13 21.79 12.71
CA ARG A 128 1.94 21.40 13.47
C ARG A 128 0.71 21.83 12.68
N VAL A 129 -0.06 20.85 12.21
CA VAL A 129 -1.26 21.06 11.40
C VAL A 129 -2.48 20.60 12.18
N VAL A 130 -3.53 21.43 12.17
CA VAL A 130 -4.86 21.04 12.63
C VAL A 130 -5.68 20.73 11.38
N TRP A 131 -6.03 19.45 11.20
CA TRP A 131 -6.85 19.00 10.07
C TRP A 131 -8.32 19.37 10.28
N HIS A 132 -9.11 19.37 9.21
CA HIS A 132 -10.54 19.73 9.26
C HIS A 132 -11.39 18.89 10.23
N ASP A 133 -10.96 17.67 10.57
CA ASP A 133 -11.62 16.81 11.55
C ASP A 133 -11.28 17.19 13.01
N GLY A 134 -10.51 18.27 13.20
CA GLY A 134 -10.03 18.74 14.49
C GLY A 134 -8.81 18.00 15.02
N SER A 135 -8.33 16.97 14.31
CA SER A 135 -7.13 16.26 14.72
C SER A 135 -5.88 17.11 14.50
N GLU A 136 -4.99 17.10 15.48
CA GLU A 136 -3.74 17.82 15.43
C GLU A 136 -2.58 16.84 15.21
N GLN A 137 -1.73 17.14 14.22
CA GLN A 137 -0.59 16.29 13.89
C GLN A 137 0.68 17.10 13.68
N LEU A 138 1.81 16.53 14.10
CA LEU A 138 3.13 17.01 13.75
C LEU A 138 3.58 16.35 12.44
N VAL A 139 3.64 17.15 11.38
CA VAL A 139 4.17 16.74 10.07
C VAL A 139 5.69 16.89 10.09
N ALA A 140 6.40 15.80 9.84
CA ALA A 140 7.87 15.78 9.84
C ALA A 140 8.48 16.73 8.80
N THR A 141 9.66 17.28 9.11
CA THR A 141 10.38 18.29 8.30
C THR A 141 10.61 17.90 6.83
N ALA A 142 10.72 16.62 6.50
CA ALA A 142 10.86 16.22 5.09
C ALA A 142 9.54 16.28 4.31
N VAL A 143 8.43 15.92 4.97
CA VAL A 143 7.12 15.73 4.33
C VAL A 143 6.37 17.05 4.18
N GLY A 144 6.42 17.90 5.20
CA GLY A 144 5.69 19.18 5.21
C GLY A 144 6.41 20.33 4.52
N GLN A 145 7.47 20.08 3.73
CA GLN A 145 8.20 21.14 3.03
C GLN A 145 7.28 22.06 2.21
N PRO A 146 6.24 21.58 1.50
CA PRO A 146 5.29 22.46 0.82
C PRO A 146 4.59 23.47 1.76
N LEU A 147 4.36 23.09 3.03
CA LEU A 147 3.72 23.94 4.04
C LEU A 147 4.58 25.16 4.41
N SER A 148 5.85 25.23 3.99
CA SER A 148 6.68 26.41 4.20
C SER A 148 6.14 27.68 3.54
N LEU A 149 5.24 27.53 2.56
CA LEU A 149 4.56 28.63 1.87
C LEU A 149 3.46 29.29 2.70
N LEU A 150 3.00 28.63 3.78
CA LEU A 150 1.94 29.11 4.65
C LEU A 150 2.50 29.86 5.87
N ASN A 151 1.73 30.83 6.35
CA ASN A 151 1.90 31.44 7.66
C ASN A 151 1.10 30.66 8.72
N PRO A 152 1.55 30.61 9.98
CA PRO A 152 0.73 30.10 11.07
C PRO A 152 -0.63 30.81 11.14
N GLY A 153 -1.70 30.04 11.24
CA GLY A 153 -3.10 30.48 11.20
C GLY A 153 -3.75 30.39 9.82
N GLU A 154 -2.99 30.21 8.74
CA GLU A 154 -3.57 30.12 7.39
C GLU A 154 -4.18 28.73 7.12
N MET A 155 -5.34 28.75 6.47
CA MET A 155 -6.04 27.57 5.99
C MET A 155 -5.52 27.16 4.60
N PHE A 156 -5.50 25.86 4.35
CA PHE A 156 -5.08 25.29 3.09
C PHE A 156 -5.85 24.02 2.76
N CYS A 157 -5.80 23.62 1.49
CA CYS A 157 -6.12 22.27 1.06
C CYS A 157 -4.96 21.65 0.29
N ALA A 158 -4.87 20.32 0.32
CA ALA A 158 -3.82 19.58 -0.34
C ALA A 158 -4.24 18.13 -0.64
N MET A 159 -3.51 17.48 -1.53
CA MET A 159 -3.56 16.03 -1.71
C MET A 159 -2.51 15.40 -0.80
N VAL A 160 -2.96 14.66 0.22
CA VAL A 160 -2.07 14.06 1.22
C VAL A 160 -2.09 12.55 1.10
N LYS A 161 -0.89 11.97 0.94
CA LYS A 161 -0.69 10.53 1.04
C LYS A 161 -0.41 10.20 2.49
N PHE A 162 -1.30 9.43 3.11
CA PHE A 162 -1.14 8.95 4.48
C PHE A 162 -0.48 7.57 4.50
N GLY A 163 0.38 7.37 5.49
CA GLY A 163 1.00 6.11 5.84
C GLY A 163 0.24 5.39 6.96
N GLN A 164 0.92 4.49 7.66
CA GLN A 164 0.33 3.79 8.80
C GLN A 164 -0.04 4.82 9.88
N ASN A 165 -1.06 4.51 10.67
CA ASN A 165 -1.57 5.39 11.74
C ASN A 165 -2.00 6.79 11.28
N ARG A 166 -2.32 6.97 9.99
CA ARG A 166 -2.66 8.27 9.38
C ARG A 166 -1.55 9.31 9.52
N GLU A 167 -0.29 8.89 9.53
CA GLU A 167 0.84 9.80 9.47
C GLU A 167 1.03 10.32 8.04
N PRO A 168 1.13 11.64 7.79
CA PRO A 168 1.40 12.16 6.46
C PRO A 168 2.76 11.68 5.94
N GLN A 169 2.79 11.10 4.74
CA GLN A 169 4.00 10.63 4.06
C GLN A 169 4.38 11.52 2.88
N LYS A 170 3.38 12.18 2.27
CA LYS A 170 3.59 13.13 1.17
C LYS A 170 2.46 14.15 1.14
N ILE A 171 2.79 15.41 0.85
CA ILE A 171 1.84 16.49 0.63
C ILE A 171 2.10 17.03 -0.79
N ASP A 172 1.08 16.99 -1.64
CA ASP A 172 1.10 17.51 -3.02
C ASP A 172 -0.05 18.50 -3.24
N GLN A 173 0.04 19.31 -4.30
CA GLN A 173 -1.04 20.20 -4.76
C GLN A 173 -1.58 21.17 -3.68
N LEU A 174 -0.67 21.74 -2.88
CA LEU A 174 -1.02 22.72 -1.86
C LEU A 174 -1.70 23.95 -2.49
N THR A 175 -2.89 24.28 -1.99
CA THR A 175 -3.65 25.48 -2.38
C THR A 175 -4.07 26.24 -1.13
N PHE A 176 -3.95 27.57 -1.17
CA PHE A 176 -4.40 28.44 -0.09
C PHE A 176 -5.93 28.51 -0.08
N LEU A 177 -6.52 28.32 1.09
CA LEU A 177 -7.94 28.60 1.28
C LEU A 177 -8.06 30.02 1.82
N VAL A 178 -8.64 30.89 1.02
CA VAL A 178 -9.01 32.24 1.47
C VAL A 178 -10.32 32.07 2.23
N GLU A 179 -10.35 32.43 3.52
CA GLU A 179 -11.62 32.59 4.21
C GLU A 179 -12.49 33.51 3.34
N PRO A 180 -13.76 33.16 3.06
CA PRO A 180 -14.61 34.06 2.31
C PRO A 180 -14.70 35.35 3.11
N THR A 181 -13.92 36.36 2.68
CA THR A 181 -14.02 37.73 3.18
C THR A 181 -15.50 38.01 3.17
N LYS A 182 -16.11 38.28 4.34
CA LYS A 182 -17.54 38.55 4.45
C LYS A 182 -17.91 39.40 3.26
N ILE A 183 -18.57 38.77 2.28
CA ILE A 183 -18.88 39.42 1.02
C ILE A 183 -19.76 40.57 1.49
N ASN A 184 -19.24 41.79 1.37
CA ASN A 184 -19.97 42.95 1.79
C ASN A 184 -21.24 42.94 0.94
N SER A 185 -22.39 42.60 1.53
CA SER A 185 -23.66 42.45 0.82
C SER A 185 -23.99 43.71 0.01
N ASP A 186 -23.47 44.85 0.48
CA ASP A 186 -23.58 46.18 -0.11
C ASP A 186 -22.94 46.29 -1.51
N LEU A 187 -21.98 45.42 -1.86
CA LEU A 187 -21.37 45.43 -3.19
C LEU A 187 -22.29 44.84 -4.26
N TRP A 188 -23.18 43.91 -3.92
CA TRP A 188 -24.12 43.29 -4.86
C TRP A 188 -25.28 44.20 -5.22
N GLU A 189 -25.75 45.03 -4.29
CA GLU A 189 -26.85 45.97 -4.53
C GLU A 189 -26.49 47.02 -5.59
N SER A 190 -25.22 47.43 -5.65
CA SER A 190 -24.73 48.44 -6.60
C SER A 190 -24.77 48.00 -8.08
N TRP A 191 -24.83 46.68 -8.36
CA TRP A 191 -24.89 46.16 -9.72
C TRP A 191 -26.32 46.02 -10.26
N THR A 192 -27.33 46.05 -9.37
CA THR A 192 -28.74 45.86 -9.76
C THR A 192 -29.51 47.14 -10.05
N THR A 193 -28.97 48.32 -9.71
CA THR A 193 -29.68 49.61 -9.83
C THR A 193 -29.21 50.52 -10.97
N SER A 194 -28.34 50.05 -11.87
CA SER A 194 -27.82 50.89 -12.97
C SER A 194 -28.61 50.85 -14.27
N ASP A 195 -29.66 50.02 -14.39
CA ASP A 195 -30.57 50.02 -15.53
C ASP A 195 -32.01 50.28 -15.07
N SER A 196 -32.39 51.57 -14.98
CA SER A 196 -33.79 52.03 -14.88
C SER A 196 -33.92 53.41 -15.51
#